data_AF-A0A0K9NTE1-F1
#
_entry.id   AF-A0A0K9NTE1-F1
#
_cell.length_a   1.000
_cell.length_b   1.000
_cell.length_c   1.000
_cell.angle_alpha   90.00
_cell.angle_beta   90.00
_cell.angle_gamma   90.00
#
_symmetry.space_group_name_H-M   'P 1'
#
loop_
_entity.id
_entity.type
_entity.pdbx_description
1 polymer ?
#
loop_
_entity_poly.entity_id
_entity_poly.type
_entity_poly.pdbx_seq_one_letter_code
_entity_poly.pdbx_strand_id
1 'polypeptide(L)'
;MNKILGSLPIRDAISTSFLSKEWRYKWRSMSDLIFHRDSFSSSEEWEPSSFTRIYLSKVHRTLFLHRGDIRKFKFHSSGSEVINSEIDLWLDYLVVASVQQLCEHLEEDGTSLSTSDEFWNDQSNFSSSFDNLKHFDITNVHGSKSELRFIKYILGKAPLLEVSNIKIDWKTIAFGERKMGDILIQMLSFERISSTKVIIDKPESN
;
A
#
# COMPACT_ATOMS: atom_id res chain seq x y z
N MET A 1 11.75 -0.68 20.98
CA MET A 1 10.70 -1.65 20.61
C MET A 1 10.85 -2.93 21.42
N ASN A 2 9.73 -3.50 21.91
CA ASN A 2 9.73 -4.80 22.60
C ASN A 2 9.89 -5.94 21.58
N LYS A 3 10.94 -6.76 21.71
CA LYS A 3 11.23 -7.87 20.77
C LYS A 3 10.09 -8.86 20.64
N ILE A 4 9.30 -9.07 21.69
CA ILE A 4 8.14 -9.97 21.69
C ILE A 4 7.07 -9.46 20.73
N LEU A 5 6.76 -8.17 20.76
CA LEU A 5 5.70 -7.59 19.92
C LEU A 5 6.08 -7.61 18.44
N GLY A 6 7.37 -7.42 18.13
CA GLY A 6 7.86 -7.48 16.75
C GLY A 6 7.75 -8.86 16.09
N SER A 7 7.57 -9.92 16.88
CA SER A 7 7.35 -11.28 16.35
C SER A 7 5.88 -11.69 16.27
N LEU A 8 4.95 -10.84 16.73
CA LEU A 8 3.52 -11.16 16.74
C LEU A 8 2.82 -10.58 15.50
N PRO A 9 1.82 -11.28 14.93
CA PRO A 9 0.86 -10.66 14.03
C PRO A 9 0.21 -9.44 14.68
N ILE A 10 -0.14 -8.43 13.87
CA ILE A 10 -0.63 -7.15 14.40
C ILE A 10 -1.83 -7.29 15.33
N ARG A 11 -2.74 -8.22 15.04
CA ARG A 11 -3.90 -8.54 15.89
C ARG A 11 -3.48 -9.02 17.27
N ASP A 12 -2.51 -9.91 17.33
CA ASP A 12 -2.07 -10.54 18.56
C ASP A 12 -1.23 -9.55 19.38
N ALA A 13 -0.42 -8.73 18.70
CA ALA A 13 0.29 -7.61 19.30
C ALA A 13 -0.67 -6.60 19.94
N ILE A 14 -1.74 -6.20 19.25
CA ILE A 14 -2.80 -5.36 19.80
C ILE A 14 -3.49 -6.07 20.98
N SER A 15 -3.72 -7.38 20.87
CA SER A 15 -4.39 -8.17 21.91
C SER A 15 -3.61 -8.22 23.22
N THR A 16 -2.27 -8.08 23.18
CA THR A 16 -1.47 -7.94 24.41
C THR A 16 -1.91 -6.77 25.28
N SER A 17 -2.57 -5.74 24.70
CA SER A 17 -3.07 -4.59 25.45
C SER A 17 -4.16 -4.93 26.48
N PHE A 18 -4.81 -6.08 26.34
CA PHE A 18 -5.81 -6.59 27.29
C PHE A 18 -5.20 -7.40 28.44
N LEU A 19 -3.93 -7.82 28.33
CA LEU A 19 -3.30 -8.68 29.34
C LEU A 19 -3.01 -7.92 30.64
N SER A 20 -2.57 -6.66 30.56
CA SER A 20 -2.34 -5.82 31.74
C SER A 20 -2.28 -4.32 31.41
N LYS A 21 -2.34 -3.47 32.44
CA LYS A 21 -2.13 -2.01 32.29
C LYS A 21 -0.76 -1.66 31.70
N GLU A 22 0.25 -2.48 31.97
CA GLU A 22 1.62 -2.26 31.49
C GLU A 22 1.74 -2.56 29.99
N TRP A 23 1.05 -3.58 29.50
CA TRP A 23 1.06 -3.97 28.08
C TRP A 23 0.17 -3.09 27.20
N ARG A 24 -0.79 -2.38 27.79
CA ARG A 24 -1.83 -1.59 27.12
C ARG A 24 -1.37 -0.75 25.93
N TYR A 25 -0.20 -0.12 26.03
CA TYR A 25 0.31 0.81 25.01
C TYR A 25 1.59 0.35 24.32
N LYS A 26 2.13 -0.82 24.66
CA LYS A 26 3.44 -1.26 24.14
C LYS A 26 3.43 -1.45 22.63
N TRP A 27 2.33 -1.97 22.07
CA TRP A 27 2.18 -2.17 20.62
C TRP A 27 2.14 -0.86 19.84
N ARG A 28 1.76 0.27 20.46
CA ARG A 28 1.59 1.55 19.75
C ARG A 28 2.89 2.12 19.19
N SER A 29 4.05 1.62 19.61
CA SER A 29 5.37 2.04 19.12
C SER A 29 6.00 0.99 18.20
N MET A 30 5.15 0.19 17.54
CA MET A 30 5.61 -0.86 16.65
C MET A 30 6.06 -0.30 15.29
N SER A 31 7.37 -0.32 15.02
CA SER A 31 7.97 0.04 13.74
C SER A 31 7.47 -0.76 12.54
N ASP A 32 7.02 -2.00 12.71
CA ASP A 32 6.56 -2.84 11.61
C ASP A 32 5.07 -3.11 11.78
N LEU A 33 4.27 -2.50 10.92
CA LEU A 33 2.83 -2.66 10.88
C LEU A 33 2.48 -3.45 9.61
N ILE A 34 2.31 -4.76 9.77
CA ILE A 34 2.05 -5.70 8.68
C ILE A 34 0.60 -6.18 8.80
N PHE A 35 -0.24 -5.73 7.87
CA PHE A 35 -1.66 -6.09 7.79
C PHE A 35 -1.88 -7.05 6.63
N HIS A 36 -1.94 -8.34 6.92
CA HIS A 36 -2.45 -9.37 6.01
C HIS A 36 -3.96 -9.26 5.83
N ARG A 37 -4.48 -9.75 4.71
CA ARG A 37 -5.93 -9.86 4.42
C ARG A 37 -6.71 -10.39 5.63
N ASP A 38 -6.26 -11.47 6.23
CA ASP A 38 -6.91 -12.14 7.37
C ASP A 38 -6.58 -11.54 8.75
N SER A 39 -5.83 -10.42 8.84
CA SER A 39 -5.38 -9.85 10.12
C SER A 39 -6.53 -9.50 11.06
N PHE A 40 -7.70 -9.17 10.52
CA PHE A 40 -8.87 -8.77 11.30
C PHE A 40 -10.11 -9.62 11.03
N SER A 41 -9.98 -10.70 10.26
CA SER A 41 -11.09 -11.60 10.00
C SER A 41 -11.48 -12.33 11.28
N SER A 42 -12.77 -12.32 11.60
CA SER A 42 -13.37 -13.32 12.47
C SER A 42 -13.46 -14.66 11.72
N SER A 43 -13.64 -15.75 12.44
CA SER A 43 -13.83 -17.10 11.87
C SER A 43 -15.12 -17.27 11.04
N GLU A 44 -15.86 -16.19 10.77
CA GLU A 44 -17.08 -16.20 9.97
C GLU A 44 -16.73 -15.66 8.58
N GLU A 45 -17.09 -16.43 7.55
CA GLU A 45 -16.98 -16.05 6.14
C GLU A 45 -17.81 -14.77 5.90
N TRP A 46 -17.13 -13.64 5.72
CA TRP A 46 -17.79 -12.39 5.38
C TRP A 46 -17.93 -12.27 3.87
N GLU A 47 -19.06 -11.73 3.42
CA GLU A 47 -19.22 -11.27 2.04
C GLU A 47 -18.07 -10.33 1.64
N PRO A 48 -17.51 -10.44 0.41
CA PRO A 48 -16.33 -9.70 -0.02
C PRO A 48 -16.39 -8.18 0.21
N SER A 49 -17.58 -7.58 0.04
CA SER A 49 -17.80 -6.13 0.24
C SER A 49 -17.80 -5.69 1.71
N SER A 50 -18.18 -6.57 2.64
CA SER A 50 -18.16 -6.30 4.07
C SER A 50 -16.76 -6.45 4.66
N PHE A 51 -15.98 -7.35 4.07
CA PHE A 51 -14.57 -7.58 4.40
C PHE A 51 -13.72 -6.32 4.23
N THR A 52 -13.77 -5.70 3.04
CA THR A 52 -13.08 -4.44 2.74
C THR A 52 -13.30 -3.38 3.82
N ARG A 53 -14.56 -3.02 4.10
CA ARG A 53 -14.87 -1.88 4.98
C ARG A 53 -14.37 -2.11 6.39
N ILE A 54 -14.52 -3.33 6.90
CA ILE A 54 -14.11 -3.64 8.26
C ILE A 54 -12.58 -3.70 8.34
N TYR A 55 -11.92 -4.33 7.38
CA TYR A 55 -10.46 -4.33 7.30
C TYR A 55 -9.90 -2.90 7.29
N LEU A 56 -10.36 -2.04 6.38
CA LEU A 56 -9.94 -0.64 6.28
C LEU A 56 -10.17 0.10 7.61
N SER A 57 -11.36 -0.03 8.21
CA SER A 57 -11.67 0.62 9.49
C SER A 57 -10.72 0.21 10.63
N LYS A 58 -10.25 -1.05 10.63
CA LYS A 58 -9.33 -1.59 11.64
C LYS A 58 -7.91 -1.12 11.42
N VAL A 59 -7.46 -1.07 10.16
CA VAL A 59 -6.16 -0.47 9.80
C VAL A 59 -6.15 1.00 10.18
N HIS A 60 -7.17 1.77 9.79
CA HIS A 60 -7.31 3.19 10.13
C HIS A 60 -7.24 3.41 11.64
N ARG A 61 -8.00 2.63 12.43
CA ARG A 61 -7.97 2.72 13.90
C ARG A 61 -6.59 2.37 14.47
N THR A 62 -5.89 1.42 13.87
CA THR A 62 -4.53 1.04 14.29
C THR A 62 -3.57 2.19 14.07
N LEU A 63 -3.59 2.81 12.88
CA LEU A 63 -2.79 4.00 12.55
C LEU A 63 -3.10 5.18 13.47
N PHE A 64 -4.38 5.46 13.72
CA PHE A 64 -4.81 6.55 14.60
C PHE A 64 -4.25 6.41 16.03
N LEU A 65 -4.16 5.18 16.53
CA LEU A 65 -3.65 4.87 17.87
C LEU A 65 -2.13 4.71 17.91
N HIS A 66 -1.48 4.53 16.77
CA HIS A 66 -0.03 4.36 16.67
C HIS A 66 0.72 5.65 17.04
N ARG A 67 1.87 5.49 17.70
CA ARG A 67 2.71 6.54 18.28
C ARG A 67 4.17 6.11 18.13
N GLY A 68 4.82 6.64 17.10
CA GLY A 68 6.23 6.42 16.80
C GLY A 68 6.46 6.34 15.29
N ASP A 69 7.72 6.11 14.94
CA ASP A 69 8.12 5.96 13.55
C ASP A 69 7.74 4.57 13.03
N ILE A 70 7.39 4.50 11.75
CA ILE A 70 7.09 3.25 11.06
C ILE A 70 8.28 2.94 10.15
N ARG A 71 8.96 1.83 10.40
CA ARG A 71 9.94 1.31 9.46
C ARG A 71 9.26 0.65 8.27
N LYS A 72 8.27 -0.22 8.50
CA LYS A 72 7.60 -0.97 7.45
C LYS A 72 6.09 -0.94 7.62
N PHE A 73 5.39 -0.51 6.58
CA PHE A 73 3.95 -0.57 6.48
C PHE A 73 3.55 -1.49 5.34
N LYS A 74 2.79 -2.55 5.63
CA LYS A 74 2.25 -3.45 4.61
C LYS A 74 0.74 -3.56 4.76
N PHE A 75 -0.01 -3.36 3.68
CA PHE A 75 -1.47 -3.47 3.67
C PHE A 75 -1.97 -4.16 2.39
N HIS A 76 -3.24 -4.55 2.40
CA HIS A 76 -3.96 -5.09 1.24
C HIS A 76 -5.10 -4.11 0.89
N SER A 77 -5.38 -3.94 -0.39
CA SER A 77 -6.42 -3.06 -0.93
C SER A 77 -7.02 -3.71 -2.17
N SER A 78 -8.28 -3.41 -2.50
CA SER A 78 -8.78 -3.71 -3.85
C SER A 78 -8.43 -2.58 -4.82
N GLY A 79 -8.32 -2.90 -6.12
CA GLY A 79 -7.99 -1.90 -7.15
C GLY A 79 -8.95 -0.70 -7.17
N SER A 80 -10.22 -0.89 -6.81
CA SER A 80 -11.20 0.19 -6.67
C SER A 80 -11.00 1.09 -5.44
N GLU A 81 -10.36 0.59 -4.37
CA GLU A 81 -10.15 1.30 -3.11
C GLU A 81 -8.93 2.24 -3.11
N VAL A 82 -7.97 2.04 -4.02
CA VAL A 82 -6.71 2.79 -4.11
C VAL A 82 -6.91 4.32 -4.27
N ILE A 83 -8.13 4.76 -4.60
CA ILE A 83 -8.57 6.17 -4.54
C ILE A 83 -9.80 6.27 -3.61
N ASN A 84 -9.59 6.11 -2.30
CA ASN A 84 -10.59 6.41 -1.28
C ASN A 84 -10.00 7.38 -0.25
N SER A 85 -10.82 8.31 0.22
CA SER A 85 -10.53 9.24 1.33
C SER A 85 -9.88 8.59 2.56
N GLU A 86 -10.13 7.31 2.83
CA GLU A 86 -9.47 6.59 3.93
C GLU A 86 -7.98 6.34 3.66
N ILE A 87 -7.59 5.95 2.44
CA ILE A 87 -6.19 5.71 2.08
C ILE A 87 -5.41 7.02 2.05
N ASP A 88 -6.03 8.10 1.59
CA ASP A 88 -5.44 9.45 1.61
C ASP A 88 -4.99 9.83 3.03
N LEU A 89 -5.87 9.61 4.02
CA LEU A 89 -5.57 9.85 5.43
C LEU A 89 -4.45 8.95 5.95
N TRP A 90 -4.34 7.72 5.45
CA TRP A 90 -3.25 6.82 5.83
C TRP A 90 -1.92 7.33 5.27
N LEU A 91 -1.89 7.76 4.01
CA LEU A 91 -0.69 8.27 3.36
C LEU A 91 -0.16 9.51 4.07
N ASP A 92 -1.02 10.45 4.45
CA ASP A 92 -0.63 11.62 5.25
C ASP A 92 -0.05 11.19 6.60
N TYR A 93 -0.66 10.22 7.28
CA TYR A 93 -0.12 9.69 8.52
C TYR A 93 1.24 9.01 8.33
N LEU A 94 1.42 8.22 7.26
CA LEU A 94 2.66 7.51 6.97
C LEU A 94 3.82 8.47 6.68
N VAL A 95 3.55 9.61 6.06
CA VAL A 95 4.53 10.70 5.92
C VAL A 95 4.96 11.21 7.30
N VAL A 96 4.00 11.53 8.17
CA VAL A 96 4.29 12.00 9.54
C VAL A 96 5.03 10.94 10.36
N ALA A 97 4.68 9.67 10.19
CA ALA A 97 5.33 8.54 10.86
C ALA A 97 6.68 8.15 10.22
N SER A 98 7.20 8.94 9.28
CA SER A 98 8.50 8.75 8.64
C SER A 98 8.68 7.35 8.06
N VAL A 99 7.67 6.86 7.32
CA VAL A 99 7.67 5.51 6.75
C VAL A 99 8.92 5.27 5.88
N GLN A 100 9.60 4.13 6.10
CA GLN A 100 10.81 3.78 5.33
C GLN A 100 10.55 2.74 4.24
N GLN A 101 9.59 1.85 4.46
CA GLN A 101 9.18 0.81 3.53
C GLN A 101 7.65 0.75 3.43
N LEU A 102 7.13 0.86 2.21
CA LEU A 102 5.70 0.78 1.91
C LEU A 102 5.46 -0.43 1.00
N CYS A 103 4.62 -1.36 1.44
CA CYS A 103 4.24 -2.53 0.67
C CYS A 103 2.71 -2.58 0.48
N GLU A 104 2.24 -2.61 -0.75
CA GLU A 104 0.84 -2.82 -1.11
C GLU A 104 0.66 -4.16 -1.83
N HIS A 105 -0.40 -4.87 -1.47
CA HIS A 105 -0.87 -6.03 -2.22
C HIS A 105 -2.29 -5.77 -2.69
N LEU A 106 -2.48 -5.77 -4.00
CA LEU A 106 -3.77 -5.52 -4.61
C LEU A 106 -4.55 -6.83 -4.67
N GLU A 107 -5.82 -6.80 -4.29
CA GLU A 107 -6.74 -7.92 -4.43
C GLU A 107 -7.49 -7.78 -5.77
N GLU A 108 -7.72 -8.90 -6.44
CA GLU A 108 -8.55 -8.94 -7.66
C GLU A 108 -10.00 -8.60 -7.27
N ASP A 109 -10.46 -7.40 -7.61
CA ASP A 109 -11.88 -7.12 -7.70
C ASP A 109 -12.32 -7.39 -9.14
N GLY A 110 -13.37 -8.18 -9.34
CA GLY A 110 -13.89 -8.52 -10.69
C GLY A 110 -14.42 -7.31 -11.49
N THR A 111 -14.07 -6.09 -11.08
CA THR A 111 -14.44 -4.81 -11.66
C THR A 111 -13.29 -4.24 -12.47
N SER A 112 -13.05 -4.86 -13.64
CA SER A 112 -12.22 -4.25 -14.69
C SER A 112 -12.90 -2.96 -15.19
N LEU A 113 -12.42 -1.81 -14.71
CA LEU A 113 -12.84 -0.51 -15.21
C LEU A 113 -11.84 -0.01 -16.25
N SER A 114 -12.32 0.04 -17.50
CA SER A 114 -11.71 0.69 -18.65
C SER A 114 -11.13 2.05 -18.29
N THR A 115 -9.82 2.21 -18.46
CA THR A 115 -9.14 3.51 -18.33
C THR A 115 -9.30 4.30 -19.64
N SER A 116 -10.07 5.39 -19.63
CA SER A 116 -10.02 6.40 -20.69
C SER A 116 -8.66 7.11 -20.68
N ASP A 117 -8.21 7.56 -21.86
CA ASP A 117 -6.86 8.09 -22.09
C ASP A 117 -6.57 9.44 -21.38
N GLU A 118 -7.56 10.06 -20.72
CA GLU A 118 -7.43 11.33 -19.98
C GLU A 118 -6.86 11.16 -18.55
N PHE A 119 -6.28 10.00 -18.27
CA PHE A 119 -5.84 9.55 -16.96
C PHE A 119 -4.95 10.52 -16.18
N TRP A 120 -4.01 11.16 -16.87
CA TRP A 120 -2.93 11.97 -16.30
C TRP A 120 -3.34 13.39 -15.88
N ASN A 121 -4.53 13.84 -16.24
CA ASN A 121 -4.93 15.26 -16.10
C ASN A 121 -5.47 15.64 -14.72
N ASP A 122 -5.52 14.69 -13.79
CA ASP A 122 -6.07 14.90 -12.46
C ASP A 122 -4.93 14.91 -11.45
N GLN A 123 -4.45 16.11 -11.11
CA GLN A 123 -3.53 16.30 -10.01
C GLN A 123 -4.32 16.22 -8.71
N SER A 124 -4.38 15.04 -8.10
CA SER A 124 -4.83 14.95 -6.72
C SER A 124 -3.89 15.75 -5.82
N ASN A 125 -4.49 16.56 -4.95
CA ASN A 125 -3.84 17.54 -4.06
C ASN A 125 -3.09 16.88 -2.89
N PHE A 126 -2.32 15.82 -3.13
CA PHE A 126 -1.44 15.29 -2.11
C PHE A 126 -0.24 16.21 -1.95
N SER A 127 -0.27 17.02 -0.89
CA SER A 127 0.79 17.97 -0.57
C SER A 127 2.04 17.26 -0.03
N SER A 128 1.84 16.18 0.72
CA SER A 128 2.84 15.55 1.58
C SER A 128 3.92 14.79 0.78
N SER A 129 5.19 14.99 1.14
CA SER A 129 6.36 14.31 0.55
C SER A 129 6.84 13.18 1.47
N PHE A 130 7.10 12.01 0.90
CA PHE A 130 7.66 10.84 1.59
C PHE A 130 9.18 10.96 1.74
N ASP A 131 9.62 11.87 2.61
CA ASP A 131 11.04 12.22 2.74
C ASP A 131 11.92 11.09 3.32
N ASN A 132 11.31 10.03 3.86
CA ASN A 132 12.02 8.89 4.45
C ASN A 132 11.79 7.57 3.71
N LEU A 133 10.93 7.54 2.70
CA LEU A 133 10.58 6.31 2.00
C LEU A 133 11.72 5.90 1.07
N LYS A 134 12.26 4.70 1.32
CA LYS A 134 13.40 4.13 0.60
C LYS A 134 13.01 2.94 -0.26
N HIS A 135 12.02 2.17 0.19
CA HIS A 135 11.57 0.95 -0.49
C HIS A 135 10.07 1.01 -0.72
N PHE A 136 9.67 0.84 -1.97
CA PHE A 136 8.28 0.70 -2.36
C PHE A 136 8.08 -0.67 -3.02
N ASP A 137 7.11 -1.43 -2.55
CA ASP A 137 6.71 -2.69 -3.13
C ASP A 137 5.21 -2.65 -3.43
N ILE A 138 4.82 -2.94 -4.67
CA ILE A 138 3.43 -3.17 -5.04
C ILE A 138 3.31 -4.47 -5.80
N THR A 139 2.29 -5.26 -5.49
CA THR A 139 2.12 -6.60 -6.03
C THR A 139 0.70 -6.84 -6.50
N ASN A 140 0.55 -7.71 -7.49
CA ASN A 140 -0.71 -8.04 -8.14
C ASN A 140 -1.34 -6.83 -8.87
N VAL A 141 -0.52 -6.04 -9.58
CA VAL A 141 -0.99 -4.88 -10.35
C VAL A 141 -1.72 -5.35 -11.61
N HIS A 142 -2.98 -4.98 -11.77
CA HIS A 142 -3.85 -5.31 -12.90
C HIS A 142 -3.91 -4.21 -13.97
N GLY A 143 -3.31 -3.05 -13.66
CA GLY A 143 -3.24 -1.88 -14.55
C GLY A 143 -4.48 -1.00 -14.46
N SER A 144 -5.26 -1.08 -13.38
CA SER A 144 -6.39 -0.17 -13.20
C SER A 144 -5.92 1.28 -13.07
N LYS A 145 -6.79 2.25 -13.38
CA LYS A 145 -6.47 3.68 -13.27
C LYS A 145 -6.00 4.01 -11.85
N SER A 146 -6.70 3.53 -10.83
CA SER A 146 -6.34 3.78 -9.44
C SER A 146 -4.94 3.29 -9.07
N GLU A 147 -4.58 2.06 -9.46
CA GLU A 147 -3.26 1.49 -9.21
C GLU A 147 -2.15 2.31 -9.85
N LEU A 148 -2.31 2.67 -11.13
CA LEU A 148 -1.32 3.47 -11.85
C LEU A 148 -1.18 4.87 -11.23
N ARG A 149 -2.25 5.45 -10.66
CA ARG A 149 -2.18 6.77 -10.01
C ARG A 149 -1.40 6.68 -8.74
N PHE A 150 -1.67 5.66 -7.95
CA PHE A 150 -0.98 5.43 -6.69
C PHE A 150 0.51 5.18 -6.91
N ILE A 151 0.86 4.31 -7.86
CA ILE A 151 2.25 4.09 -8.26
C ILE A 151 2.88 5.43 -8.68
N LYS A 152 2.27 6.17 -9.62
CA LYS A 152 2.78 7.48 -10.06
C LYS A 152 2.95 8.45 -8.90
N TYR A 153 2.01 8.46 -7.97
CA TYR A 153 2.01 9.34 -6.81
C TYR A 153 3.21 9.05 -5.89
N ILE A 154 3.39 7.80 -5.47
CA ILE A 154 4.51 7.40 -4.60
C ILE A 154 5.84 7.71 -5.26
N LEU A 155 5.99 7.32 -6.53
CA LEU A 155 7.15 7.59 -7.37
C LEU A 155 7.47 9.09 -7.49
N GLY A 156 6.46 9.93 -7.66
CA GLY A 156 6.62 11.38 -7.74
C GLY A 156 6.81 12.10 -6.40
N LYS A 157 6.57 11.44 -5.26
CA LYS A 157 6.56 12.05 -3.92
C LYS A 157 7.55 11.45 -2.95
N ALA A 158 8.40 10.53 -3.38
CA ALA A 158 9.42 9.91 -2.54
C ALA A 158 10.84 10.29 -3.02
N PRO A 159 11.39 11.45 -2.62
CA PRO A 159 12.67 11.94 -3.13
C PRO A 159 13.88 11.08 -2.76
N LEU A 160 13.78 10.26 -1.70
CA LEU A 160 14.83 9.35 -1.25
C LEU A 160 14.56 7.87 -1.60
N LEU A 161 13.67 7.62 -2.57
CA LEU A 161 13.35 6.25 -2.98
C LEU A 161 14.59 5.58 -3.58
N GLU A 162 15.00 4.45 -3.02
CA GLU A 162 16.17 3.69 -3.45
C GLU A 162 15.75 2.54 -4.38
N VAL A 163 14.68 1.82 -4.01
CA VAL A 163 14.16 0.66 -4.75
C VAL A 163 12.65 0.71 -4.85
N SER A 164 12.13 0.45 -6.04
CA SER A 164 10.70 0.27 -6.31
C SER A 164 10.48 -1.08 -7.00
N ASN A 165 9.74 -2.00 -6.37
CA ASN A 165 9.38 -3.30 -6.93
C ASN A 165 7.90 -3.28 -7.32
N ILE A 166 7.62 -3.40 -8.63
CA ILE A 166 6.26 -3.38 -9.18
C ILE A 166 6.00 -4.73 -9.84
N LYS A 167 5.17 -5.56 -9.21
CA LYS A 167 4.78 -6.87 -9.74
C LYS A 167 3.41 -6.83 -10.38
N ILE A 168 3.40 -6.96 -11.69
CA ILE A 168 2.21 -6.92 -12.53
C ILE A 168 1.66 -8.33 -12.66
N ASP A 169 0.35 -8.47 -12.52
CA ASP A 169 -0.35 -9.67 -12.95
C ASP A 169 -0.66 -9.57 -14.45
N TRP A 170 0.23 -10.15 -15.25
CA TRP A 170 0.13 -10.15 -16.70
C TRP A 170 -1.05 -10.97 -17.23
N LYS A 171 -1.63 -11.87 -16.42
CA LYS A 171 -2.74 -12.76 -16.84
C LYS A 171 -4.07 -12.01 -16.92
N THR A 172 -4.22 -11.01 -16.07
CA THR A 172 -5.49 -10.30 -15.84
C THR A 172 -5.42 -8.83 -16.27
N ILE A 173 -4.35 -8.46 -16.99
CA ILE A 173 -4.07 -7.07 -17.33
C ILE A 173 -5.15 -6.46 -18.23
N ALA A 174 -5.70 -5.32 -17.81
CA ALA A 174 -6.95 -4.79 -18.38
C ALA A 174 -6.88 -4.43 -19.88
N PHE A 175 -5.71 -4.05 -20.40
CA PHE A 175 -5.55 -3.54 -21.77
C PHE A 175 -4.39 -4.18 -22.56
N GLY A 176 -3.89 -5.32 -22.09
CA GLY A 176 -2.84 -6.11 -22.76
C GLY A 176 -1.41 -5.61 -22.53
N GLU A 177 -0.44 -6.51 -22.74
CA GLU A 177 0.98 -6.30 -22.41
C GLU A 177 1.59 -5.09 -23.14
N ARG A 178 1.25 -4.89 -24.42
CA ARG A 178 1.82 -3.79 -25.22
C ARG A 178 1.43 -2.41 -24.68
N LYS A 179 0.13 -2.17 -24.45
CA LYS A 179 -0.35 -0.89 -23.92
C LYS A 179 0.18 -0.66 -22.49
N MET A 180 0.33 -1.73 -21.69
CA MET A 180 1.00 -1.63 -20.38
C MET A 180 2.46 -1.23 -20.50
N GLY A 181 3.20 -1.85 -21.42
CA GLY A 181 4.59 -1.50 -21.68
C GLY A 181 4.74 0.00 -21.98
N ASP A 182 3.88 0.53 -22.85
CA ASP A 182 3.89 1.96 -23.20
C ASP A 182 3.57 2.85 -21.98
N ILE A 183 2.58 2.49 -21.16
CA ILE A 183 2.23 3.22 -19.94
C ILE A 183 3.39 3.21 -18.94
N LEU A 184 4.02 2.07 -18.71
CA LEU A 184 5.16 1.94 -17.80
C LEU A 184 6.35 2.74 -18.30
N ILE A 185 6.65 2.69 -19.60
CA ILE A 185 7.70 3.52 -20.21
C ILE A 185 7.39 5.00 -19.99
N GLN A 186 6.16 5.43 -20.21
CA GLN A 186 5.74 6.81 -19.95
C GLN A 186 5.92 7.16 -18.47
N MET A 187 5.39 6.35 -17.56
CA MET A 187 5.52 6.55 -16.11
C MET A 187 6.98 6.74 -15.68
N LEU A 188 7.86 5.84 -16.12
CA LEU A 188 9.28 5.88 -15.80
C LEU A 188 9.99 7.06 -16.48
N SER A 189 9.55 7.47 -17.68
CA SER A 189 10.12 8.61 -18.38
C SER A 189 9.85 9.95 -17.68
N PHE A 190 8.76 10.04 -16.92
CA PHE A 190 8.45 11.21 -16.08
C PHE A 190 9.30 11.28 -14.81
N GLU A 191 10.08 10.24 -14.52
CA GLU A 191 10.67 9.98 -13.21
C GLU A 191 12.19 10.25 -13.14
N ARG A 192 12.67 11.23 -13.90
CA ARG A 192 14.09 11.64 -13.88
C ARG A 192 14.53 12.38 -12.59
N ILE A 193 13.93 12.09 -11.43
CA ILE A 193 14.07 12.87 -10.19
C ILE A 193 14.76 12.11 -9.03
N SER A 194 14.95 10.79 -9.11
CA SER A 194 15.77 10.06 -8.12
C SER A 194 16.59 8.96 -8.79
N SER A 195 17.73 8.59 -8.20
CA SER A 195 18.55 7.44 -8.61
C SER A 195 17.86 6.09 -8.31
N THR A 196 16.53 6.08 -8.23
CA THR A 196 15.69 4.94 -7.85
C THR A 196 15.88 3.80 -8.84
N LYS A 197 16.15 2.61 -8.33
CA LYS A 197 16.09 1.38 -9.11
C LYS A 197 14.65 0.89 -9.16
N VAL A 198 13.98 1.10 -10.29
CA VAL A 198 12.64 0.51 -10.53
C VAL A 198 12.79 -0.87 -11.16
N ILE A 199 12.19 -1.87 -10.51
CA ILE A 199 12.20 -3.27 -10.91
C ILE A 199 10.76 -3.67 -11.22
N ILE A 200 10.52 -4.02 -12.49
CA ILE A 200 9.23 -4.51 -12.97
C ILE A 200 9.41 -5.97 -13.39
N ASP A 201 8.57 -6.86 -12.87
CA ASP A 201 8.61 -8.28 -13.23
C ASP A 201 8.20 -8.47 -14.70
N LYS A 202 8.96 -9.29 -15.43
CA LYS A 202 8.70 -9.57 -16.85
C LYS A 202 7.47 -10.48 -17.03
N PRO A 203 6.77 -10.39 -18.17
CA PRO A 203 5.72 -11.35 -18.48
C PRO A 203 6.30 -12.77 -18.49
N GLU A 204 5.54 -13.73 -17.94
CA GLU A 204 5.87 -15.15 -17.98
C GLU A 204 5.99 -15.53 -19.46
N SER A 205 7.22 -15.82 -19.93
CA SER A 205 7.45 -16.26 -21.30
C SER A 205 6.90 -17.69 -21.44
N ASN A 206 5.78 -17.85 -22.14
CA ASN A 206 5.29 -19.15 -22.58
C ASN A 206 6.20 -19.76 -23.65
#